data_AF-A0A2E4Y5T1-F1
#
_entry.id   AF-A0A2E4Y5T1-F1
#
_cell.length_a   1.000
_cell.length_b   1.000
_cell.length_c   1.000
_cell.angle_alpha   90.00
_cell.angle_beta   90.00
_cell.angle_gamma   90.00
#
_symmetry.space_group_name_H-M   'P 1'
#
loop_
_entity.id
_entity.type
_entity.pdbx_description
1 polymer ?
#
loop_
_entity_poly.entity_id
_entity_poly.type
_entity_poly.pdbx_seq_one_letter_code
_entity_poly.pdbx_strand_id
1 'polypeptide(L)'
;MKRSIFNLFLIFFNLLSSFSIVSNSFSQEKNVEFQYKKYEKFDFEDLVIEGEVTAPSELSIFPRYEKKFKNILPYRKNFNLEIKRSIERLR
;
A
#
# COMPACT_ATOMS: atom_id res chain seq x y z
N MET A 1 -39.14 -48.00 -20.27
CA MET A 1 -37.67 -48.20 -20.12
C MET A 1 -36.84 -47.04 -20.67
N LYS A 2 -37.07 -46.57 -21.92
CA LYS A 2 -36.25 -45.52 -22.57
C LYS A 2 -36.18 -44.16 -21.83
N ARG A 3 -37.27 -43.70 -21.22
CA ARG A 3 -37.28 -42.45 -20.41
C ARG A 3 -36.44 -42.53 -19.13
N SER A 4 -36.41 -43.68 -18.47
CA SER A 4 -35.61 -43.88 -17.24
C SER A 4 -34.11 -43.88 -17.56
N ILE A 5 -33.72 -44.55 -18.65
CA ILE A 5 -32.34 -44.57 -19.14
C ILE A 5 -31.87 -43.17 -19.56
N PHE A 6 -32.74 -42.39 -20.20
CA PHE A 6 -32.44 -41.00 -20.57
C PHE A 6 -32.22 -40.09 -19.34
N ASN A 7 -33.04 -40.25 -18.30
CA ASN A 7 -32.86 -39.50 -17.05
C ASN A 7 -31.58 -39.91 -16.31
N LEU A 8 -31.22 -41.20 -16.32
CA LEU A 8 -29.97 -41.69 -15.75
C LEU A 8 -28.75 -41.10 -16.49
N PHE A 9 -28.83 -41.01 -17.81
CA PHE A 9 -27.80 -40.39 -18.64
C PHE A 9 -27.66 -38.88 -18.36
N LEU A 10 -28.77 -38.17 -18.18
CA LEU A 10 -28.78 -36.75 -17.80
C LEU A 10 -28.14 -36.51 -16.43
N ILE A 11 -28.42 -37.37 -15.44
CA ILE A 11 -27.83 -37.26 -14.10
C ILE A 11 -26.32 -37.51 -14.18
N PHE A 12 -25.89 -38.51 -14.95
CA PHE A 12 -24.47 -38.82 -15.14
C PHE A 12 -23.72 -37.66 -15.84
N PHE A 13 -24.33 -37.05 -16.84
CA PHE A 13 -23.77 -35.89 -17.55
C PHE A 13 -23.60 -34.67 -16.63
N ASN A 14 -24.56 -34.40 -15.74
CA ASN A 14 -24.46 -33.32 -14.75
C ASN A 14 -23.40 -33.58 -13.66
N LEU A 15 -23.16 -34.85 -13.31
CA LEU A 15 -22.10 -35.20 -12.38
C LEU A 15 -20.70 -34.93 -12.97
N LEU A 16 -20.52 -35.20 -14.26
CA LEU A 16 -19.26 -34.98 -14.98
C LEU A 16 -18.93 -33.48 -15.13
N SER A 17 -19.91 -32.62 -15.37
CA SER A 17 -19.68 -31.17 -15.55
C SER A 17 -19.29 -30.44 -14.27
N SER A 18 -19.61 -31.01 -13.10
CA SER A 18 -19.33 -30.40 -11.79
C SER A 18 -17.87 -30.51 -11.36
N PHE A 19 -17.10 -31.43 -11.95
CA PHE A 19 -15.69 -31.65 -11.61
C PHE A 19 -14.74 -30.62 -12.25
N SER A 20 -15.13 -30.00 -13.36
CA SER A 20 -14.27 -29.08 -14.14
C SER A 20 -14.19 -27.66 -13.57
N ILE A 21 -14.96 -27.32 -12.54
CA ILE A 21 -15.04 -25.94 -12.01
C ILE A 21 -14.03 -25.70 -10.85
N VAL A 22 -13.50 -26.76 -10.23
CA VAL A 22 -12.69 -26.65 -9.00
C VAL A 22 -11.21 -26.32 -9.27
N SER A 23 -10.71 -26.49 -10.50
CA SER A 23 -9.27 -26.39 -10.81
C SER A 23 -8.73 -24.98 -11.10
N ASN A 24 -9.57 -23.94 -11.20
CA ASN A 24 -9.13 -22.60 -11.63
C ASN A 24 -8.99 -21.56 -10.51
N SER A 25 -9.04 -21.97 -9.23
CA SER A 25 -8.93 -21.04 -8.08
C SER A 25 -7.50 -20.87 -7.54
N PHE A 26 -6.47 -21.29 -8.27
CA PHE A 26 -5.09 -21.02 -7.87
C PHE A 26 -4.72 -19.58 -8.25
N SER A 27 -4.59 -18.73 -7.24
CA SER A 27 -3.93 -17.43 -7.37
C SER A 27 -2.50 -17.68 -7.86
N GLN A 28 -2.26 -17.39 -9.14
CA GLN A 28 -0.93 -17.42 -9.72
C GLN A 28 -0.09 -16.37 -8.99
N GLU A 29 0.90 -16.81 -8.20
CA GLU A 29 1.92 -15.93 -7.62
C GLU A 29 2.60 -15.22 -8.79
N LYS A 30 2.15 -13.99 -9.07
CA LYS A 30 2.77 -13.15 -10.09
C LYS A 30 4.16 -12.83 -9.59
N ASN A 31 5.18 -13.28 -10.32
CA ASN A 31 6.55 -12.82 -10.13
C ASN A 31 6.59 -11.32 -10.35
N VAL A 32 6.56 -10.54 -9.27
CA VAL A 32 6.68 -9.08 -9.33
C VAL A 32 8.17 -8.75 -9.46
N GLU A 33 8.60 -8.43 -10.67
CA GLU A 33 9.96 -7.95 -10.92
C GLU A 33 10.04 -6.47 -10.51
N PHE A 34 10.75 -6.20 -9.40
CA PHE A 34 10.98 -4.84 -8.93
C PHE A 34 12.12 -4.20 -9.72
N GLN A 35 11.77 -3.36 -10.70
CA GLN A 35 12.76 -2.57 -11.43
C GLN A 35 12.93 -1.19 -10.78
N TYR A 36 14.14 -0.89 -10.32
CA TYR A 36 14.49 0.44 -9.82
C TYR A 36 14.67 1.41 -10.99
N LYS A 37 14.10 2.62 -10.86
CA LYS A 37 14.31 3.69 -11.84
C LYS A 37 15.81 3.99 -11.94
N LYS A 38 16.37 3.87 -13.14
CA LYS A 38 17.77 4.24 -13.41
C LYS A 38 17.95 5.75 -13.23
N TYR A 39 19.13 6.15 -12.76
CA TYR A 39 19.47 7.55 -12.55
C TYR A 39 19.45 8.32 -13.88
N GLU A 40 18.58 9.31 -13.99
CA GLU A 40 18.52 10.24 -15.13
C GLU A 40 19.32 11.48 -14.77
N LYS A 41 20.34 11.79 -15.58
CA LYS A 41 21.06 13.06 -15.48
C LYS A 41 20.21 14.13 -16.15
N PHE A 42 19.60 14.99 -15.35
CA PHE A 42 18.88 16.16 -15.85
C PHE A 42 19.89 17.22 -16.29
N ASP A 43 19.82 17.60 -17.56
CA ASP A 43 20.48 18.80 -18.05
C ASP A 43 19.56 19.99 -17.80
N PHE A 44 20.04 20.97 -17.05
CA PHE A 44 19.27 22.14 -16.65
C PHE A 44 19.46 23.32 -17.62
N GLU A 45 20.36 23.22 -18.60
CA GLU A 45 20.62 24.30 -19.55
C GLU A 45 19.43 24.57 -20.48
N ASP A 46 18.68 23.54 -20.86
CA ASP A 46 17.49 23.65 -21.73
C ASP A 46 16.17 23.83 -20.95
N LEU A 47 16.22 23.81 -19.62
CA LEU A 47 15.04 23.93 -18.78
C LEU A 47 14.76 25.42 -18.52
N VAL A 48 14.33 26.13 -19.57
CA VAL A 48 13.72 27.46 -19.43
C VAL A 48 12.37 27.26 -18.73
N ILE A 49 12.42 27.25 -17.40
CA ILE A 49 11.22 27.30 -16.58
C ILE A 49 10.63 28.68 -16.78
N GLU A 50 9.60 28.79 -17.62
CA GLU A 50 8.68 29.94 -17.63
C GLU A 50 7.90 29.93 -16.32
N GLY A 51 8.60 30.27 -15.23
CA GLY A 51 8.00 30.48 -13.94
C GLY A 51 7.26 31.79 -14.00
N GLU A 52 5.94 31.75 -14.21
CA GLU A 52 5.08 32.84 -13.78
C GLU A 52 5.41 33.06 -12.29
N VAL A 53 6.05 34.19 -11.97
CA VAL A 53 6.32 34.65 -10.60
C VAL A 53 5.00 35.13 -9.98
N THR A 54 3.96 34.32 -10.09
CA THR A 54 2.75 34.49 -9.32
C THR A 54 3.08 33.83 -7.99
N ALA A 55 3.59 34.63 -7.04
CA ALA A 55 3.65 34.23 -5.64
C ALA A 55 2.31 33.54 -5.33
N PRO A 56 2.30 32.33 -4.74
CA PRO A 56 1.05 31.60 -4.49
C PRO A 56 0.22 32.47 -3.54
N SER A 57 -0.68 33.27 -4.12
CA SER A 57 -1.30 34.42 -3.45
C SER A 57 -2.19 34.00 -2.30
N GLU A 58 -2.43 32.69 -2.12
CA GLU A 58 -3.14 32.17 -0.97
C GLU A 58 -2.92 30.66 -0.82
N LEU A 59 -1.69 30.23 -0.54
CA LEU A 59 -1.50 28.98 0.21
C LEU A 59 -1.79 29.25 1.69
N SER A 60 -2.96 29.79 2.01
CA SER A 60 -3.44 29.84 3.38
C SER A 60 -3.78 28.41 3.77
N ILE A 61 -2.87 27.75 4.49
CA ILE A 61 -3.18 26.47 5.12
C ILE A 61 -4.30 26.78 6.11
N PHE A 62 -5.52 26.30 5.85
CA PHE A 62 -6.63 26.45 6.79
C PHE A 62 -6.15 25.98 8.17
N PRO A 63 -6.34 26.78 9.24
CA PRO A 63 -5.92 26.38 10.57
C PRO A 63 -6.66 25.09 10.93
N ARG A 64 -5.92 23.97 10.93
CA ARG A 64 -6.48 22.68 11.32
C ARG A 64 -6.81 22.77 12.81
N TYR A 65 -8.03 22.40 13.18
CA TYR A 65 -8.38 22.25 14.59
C TYR A 65 -7.42 21.22 15.24
N GLU A 66 -6.52 21.71 16.08
CA GLU A 66 -5.69 20.86 16.92
C GLU A 66 -6.57 20.19 17.96
N LYS A 67 -6.71 18.85 17.87
CA LYS A 67 -7.41 18.07 18.87
C LYS A 67 -6.58 18.09 20.16
N LYS A 68 -6.93 18.99 21.08
CA LYS A 68 -6.35 18.99 22.43
C LYS A 68 -6.80 17.72 23.15
N PHE A 69 -5.89 16.77 23.29
CA PHE A 69 -6.14 15.55 24.04
C PHE A 69 -6.22 15.90 25.53
N LYS A 70 -7.32 15.49 26.19
CA LYS A 70 -7.44 15.64 27.65
C LYS A 70 -6.40 14.81 28.41
N ASN A 71 -5.91 13.74 27.79
CA ASN A 71 -4.87 12.88 28.34
C ASN A 71 -3.51 13.29 27.79
N ILE A 72 -2.78 14.10 28.56
CA ILE A 72 -1.41 14.49 28.24
C ILE A 72 -0.50 13.32 28.65
N LEU A 73 0.32 12.83 27.74
CA LEU A 73 1.30 11.80 28.08
C LEU A 73 2.24 12.35 29.16
N PRO A 74 2.64 11.51 30.13
CA PRO A 74 3.58 11.94 31.16
C PRO A 74 4.89 12.39 30.50
N TYR A 75 5.23 13.66 30.67
CA TYR A 75 6.48 14.23 30.16
C TYR A 75 7.51 14.32 31.28
N ARG A 76 8.77 14.02 30.96
CA ARG A 76 9.88 14.27 31.87
C ARG A 76 10.39 15.68 31.66
N LYS A 77 10.60 16.41 32.76
CA LYS A 77 11.21 17.75 32.73
C LYS A 77 12.72 17.73 32.46
N ASN A 78 13.37 16.60 32.74
CA ASN A 78 14.81 16.46 32.64
C ASN A 78 15.15 15.08 32.05
N PHE A 79 16.02 15.07 31.05
CA PHE A 79 16.50 13.88 30.33
C PHE A 79 18.01 13.62 30.55
N ASN A 80 18.69 14.38 31.42
CA ASN A 80 20.13 14.30 31.64
C ASN A 80 20.56 12.91 32.13
N LEU A 81 19.72 12.23 32.92
CA LEU A 81 20.02 10.89 33.42
C LEU A 81 20.01 9.85 32.29
N GLU A 82 19.01 9.92 31.41
CA GLU A 82 18.88 9.04 30.25
C GLU A 82 20.01 9.29 29.24
N ILE A 83 20.37 10.55 29.01
CA ILE A 83 21.51 10.94 28.16
C ILE A 83 22.81 10.38 28.75
N LYS A 84 23.06 10.57 30.06
CA LYS A 84 24.24 10.02 30.73
C LYS A 84 24.32 8.49 30.58
N ARG A 85 23.21 7.79 30.82
CA ARG A 85 23.12 6.33 30.63
C ARG A 85 23.36 5.88 29.19
N SER A 86 22.92 6.66 28.20
CA SER A 86 23.20 6.33 26.79
C SER A 86 24.68 6.44 26.46
N ILE A 87 25.37 7.45 26.99
CA ILE A 87 26.81 7.63 26.79
C ILE A 87 27.60 6.52 27.48
N GLU A 88 27.21 6.13 28.69
CA GLU A 88 27.84 5.04 29.44
C GLU A 88 27.74 3.69 28.71
N ARG A 89 26.71 3.45 27.89
CA ARG A 89 26.55 2.22 27.11
C ARG A 89 27.37 2.17 25.83
N LEU A 90 27.89 3.30 25.37
CA LEU A 90 28.73 3.38 24.18
C LEU A 90 30.21 3.10 24.49
N ARG A 91 30.56 2.98 25.77
CA ARG A 91 31.91 2.77 26.27
C ARG A 91 32.07 1.37 26.83
#